data_AF-A0A953LRZ1-F1
#
_entry.id   AF-A0A953LRZ1-F1
#
_cell.length_a   1.000
_cell.length_b   1.000
_cell.length_c   1.000
_cell.angle_alpha   90.00
_cell.angle_beta   90.00
_cell.angle_gamma   90.00
#
_symmetry.space_group_name_H-M   'P 1'
#
loop_
_entity.id
_entity.type
_entity.pdbx_description
1 polymer ?
#
loop_
_entity_poly.entity_id
_entity_poly.type
_entity_poly.pdbx_seq_one_letter_code
_entity_poly.pdbx_strand_id
1 'polypeptide(L)'
;ALRGTMLPLGDAKGTALALMVELLAAGLTGSNFAAEASSFLDAKGPPPGTGQLIIAFDPAALGGPNALGRFAALAASIEGQPGARLPGSRRIAAREKAQADGLTVPETLLADIETA
;
A
#
# COMPACT_ATOMS: atom_id res chain seq x y z
N ALA A 1 -23.82 -13.78 9.04
CA ALA A 1 -23.59 -12.99 7.82
C ALA A 1 -22.76 -13.84 6.87
N LEU A 2 -23.09 -13.91 5.58
CA LEU A 2 -22.23 -14.56 4.58
C LEU A 2 -20.83 -13.93 4.70
N ARG A 3 -19.85 -14.73 5.13
CA ARG A 3 -18.43 -14.37 5.20
C ARG A 3 -17.91 -14.25 3.76
N GLY A 4 -18.35 -13.23 3.05
CA GLY A 4 -17.95 -12.98 1.66
C GLY A 4 -16.44 -12.84 1.56
N THR A 5 -15.87 -13.29 0.45
CA THR A 5 -14.47 -13.07 0.11
C THR A 5 -14.34 -11.78 -0.70
N MET A 6 -13.21 -11.09 -0.54
CA MET A 6 -12.87 -9.99 -1.45
C MET A 6 -12.46 -10.58 -2.80
N LEU A 7 -13.07 -10.09 -3.88
CA LEU A 7 -12.66 -10.46 -5.24
C LEU A 7 -11.40 -9.67 -5.63
N PRO A 8 -10.46 -10.30 -6.36
CA PRO A 8 -9.28 -9.61 -6.87
C PRO A 8 -9.67 -8.55 -7.91
N LEU A 9 -8.99 -7.41 -7.88
CA LEU A 9 -9.19 -6.33 -8.84
C LEU A 9 -8.75 -6.77 -10.25
N GLY A 10 -9.63 -6.64 -11.24
CA GLY A 10 -9.28 -6.96 -12.63
C GLY A 10 -9.16 -8.46 -12.91
N ASP A 11 -10.00 -9.25 -12.24
CA ASP A 11 -10.21 -10.69 -12.45
C ASP A 11 -8.89 -11.48 -12.48
N ALA A 12 -8.63 -12.19 -13.59
CA ALA A 12 -7.45 -13.04 -13.75
C ALA A 12 -6.12 -12.29 -13.54
N LYS A 13 -6.04 -11.00 -13.92
CA LYS A 13 -4.83 -10.19 -13.71
C LYS A 13 -4.62 -9.88 -12.23
N GLY A 14 -5.69 -9.58 -11.51
CA GLY A 14 -5.66 -9.39 -10.06
C GLY A 14 -5.24 -10.65 -9.33
N THR A 15 -5.79 -11.80 -9.73
CA THR A 15 -5.42 -13.10 -9.15
C THR A 15 -3.94 -13.41 -9.37
N ALA A 16 -3.43 -13.20 -10.59
CA ALA A 16 -2.01 -13.40 -10.88
C ALA A 16 -1.11 -12.47 -10.06
N LEU A 17 -1.50 -11.19 -9.89
CA LEU A 17 -0.77 -10.23 -9.08
C LEU A 17 -0.78 -10.63 -7.59
N ALA A 18 -1.92 -11.09 -7.06
CA ALA A 18 -2.03 -11.57 -5.69
C ALA A 18 -1.12 -12.79 -5.45
N LEU A 19 -1.10 -13.75 -6.38
CA LEU A 19 -0.20 -14.90 -6.30
C LEU A 19 1.27 -14.49 -6.34
N MET A 20 1.64 -13.51 -7.17
CA MET A 20 3.01 -13.00 -7.22
C MET A 20 3.42 -12.37 -5.88
N VAL A 21 2.56 -11.55 -5.27
CA VAL A 21 2.81 -10.96 -3.94
C VAL A 21 2.99 -12.05 -2.90
N GLU A 22 2.14 -13.08 -2.91
CA GLU A 22 2.18 -14.20 -1.99
C GLU A 22 3.53 -14.94 -2.02
N LEU A 23 3.99 -15.29 -3.23
CA LEU A 23 5.26 -16.00 -3.41
C LEU A 23 6.47 -15.14 -3.02
N LEU A 24 6.44 -13.84 -3.33
CA LEU A 24 7.55 -12.92 -3.06
C LEU A 24 7.62 -12.46 -1.61
N ALA A 25 6.47 -12.21 -0.97
CA ALA A 25 6.42 -11.65 0.38
C ALA A 25 6.41 -12.75 1.46
N ALA A 26 5.71 -13.86 1.24
CA ALA A 26 5.66 -14.97 2.20
C ALA A 26 6.62 -16.11 1.81
N GLY A 27 6.49 -16.63 0.58
CA GLY A 27 7.29 -17.78 0.12
C GLY A 27 8.80 -17.56 0.18
N LEU A 28 9.28 -16.42 -0.33
CA LEU A 28 10.71 -16.10 -0.34
C LEU A 28 11.27 -15.78 1.06
N THR A 29 10.45 -15.22 1.94
CA THR A 29 10.89 -14.81 3.29
C THR A 29 10.75 -15.92 4.33
N GLY A 30 10.08 -17.03 3.97
CA GLY A 30 9.74 -18.11 4.90
C GLY A 30 8.63 -17.75 5.88
N SER A 31 7.84 -16.72 5.58
CA SER A 31 6.70 -16.30 6.40
C SER A 31 5.44 -17.07 6.03
N ASN A 32 4.40 -16.97 6.88
CA ASN A 32 3.12 -17.63 6.63
C ASN A 32 2.47 -17.13 5.35
N PHE A 33 1.96 -18.06 4.54
CA PHE A 33 1.02 -17.73 3.49
C PHE A 33 -0.28 -17.16 4.08
N ALA A 34 -1.04 -16.38 3.32
CA ALA A 34 -2.32 -15.79 3.71
C ALA A 34 -3.35 -16.83 4.15
N ALA A 35 -3.25 -18.08 3.66
CA ALA A 35 -4.08 -19.19 4.10
C ALA A 35 -3.66 -19.77 5.47
N GLU A 36 -2.43 -19.50 5.91
CA GLU A 36 -1.83 -19.96 7.17
C GLU A 36 -1.83 -18.86 8.23
N ALA A 37 -1.89 -17.59 7.80
CA ALA A 37 -1.89 -16.42 8.66
C ALA A 37 -3.14 -16.34 9.54
N SER A 38 -2.98 -15.84 10.76
CA SER A 38 -4.11 -15.48 11.61
C SER A 38 -4.84 -14.25 11.09
N SER A 39 -6.02 -13.96 11.66
CA SER A 39 -6.88 -12.86 11.23
C SER A 39 -6.20 -11.50 11.40
N PHE A 40 -6.27 -10.65 10.37
CA PHE A 40 -5.95 -9.22 10.49
C PHE A 40 -7.13 -8.37 10.99
N LEU A 41 -8.31 -8.97 11.09
CA LEU A 41 -9.57 -8.26 11.32
C LEU A 41 -10.04 -8.33 12.79
N ASP A 42 -9.34 -9.11 13.60
CA ASP A 42 -9.63 -9.27 15.02
C ASP A 42 -8.35 -9.59 15.80
N ALA A 43 -8.40 -9.44 17.12
CA ALA A 43 -7.25 -9.68 18.01
C ALA A 43 -7.16 -11.14 18.49
N LYS A 44 -7.73 -12.11 17.77
CA LYS A 44 -7.71 -13.52 18.19
C LYS A 44 -6.54 -14.27 17.55
N GLY A 45 -5.80 -14.97 18.38
CA GLY A 45 -4.66 -15.78 17.97
C GLY A 45 -3.34 -15.02 17.98
N PRO A 46 -2.25 -15.66 17.55
CA PRO A 46 -0.93 -15.02 17.46
C PRO A 46 -0.92 -13.94 16.37
N PRO A 47 0.09 -13.06 16.32
CA PRO A 47 0.31 -12.18 15.18
C PRO A 47 0.32 -12.97 13.85
N PRO A 48 -0.18 -12.42 12.74
CA PRO A 48 -0.35 -13.14 11.48
C PRO A 48 0.90 -13.83 10.92
N GLY A 49 2.10 -13.35 11.28
CA GLY A 49 3.36 -13.97 10.87
C GLY A 49 3.61 -13.87 9.37
N THR A 50 3.07 -12.84 8.72
CA THR A 50 3.27 -12.56 7.29
C THR A 50 4.62 -11.90 7.03
N GLY A 51 5.10 -12.01 5.79
CA GLY A 51 6.36 -11.39 5.37
C GLY A 51 6.18 -10.19 4.47
N GLN A 52 7.28 -9.49 4.20
CA GLN A 52 7.35 -8.35 3.31
C GLN A 52 8.62 -8.43 2.46
N LEU A 53 8.48 -8.15 1.16
CA LEU A 53 9.60 -7.90 0.26
C LEU A 53 9.68 -6.41 -0.06
N ILE A 54 10.88 -5.82 0.09
CA ILE A 54 11.17 -4.46 -0.36
C ILE A 54 12.22 -4.54 -1.46
N ILE A 55 11.90 -3.95 -2.62
CA ILE A 55 12.82 -3.82 -3.74
C ILE A 55 13.11 -2.33 -3.92
N ALA A 56 14.39 -1.96 -3.86
CA ALA A 56 14.85 -0.61 -4.08
C ALA A 56 15.79 -0.59 -5.29
N PHE A 57 15.62 0.41 -6.13
CA PHE A 57 16.45 0.63 -7.32
C PHE A 57 17.08 2.00 -7.23
N ASP A 58 18.38 2.10 -7.55
CA ASP A 58 19.03 3.39 -7.81
C ASP A 58 18.70 3.83 -9.24
N PRO A 59 17.89 4.89 -9.42
CA PRO A 59 17.53 5.36 -10.75
C PRO A 59 18.73 5.88 -11.55
N ALA A 60 19.72 6.48 -10.89
CA ALA A 60 20.89 7.02 -11.56
C ALA A 60 21.82 5.90 -12.03
N ALA A 61 21.99 4.84 -11.24
CA ALA A 61 22.77 3.67 -11.64
C ALA A 61 22.14 2.90 -12.82
N LEU A 62 20.80 2.83 -12.89
CA LEU A 62 20.10 2.08 -13.94
C LEU A 62 19.79 2.91 -15.19
N GLY A 63 19.43 4.17 -15.02
CA GLY A 63 18.90 5.04 -16.08
C GLY A 63 19.76 6.27 -16.39
N GLY A 64 20.92 6.40 -15.74
CA GLY A 64 21.82 7.54 -15.88
C GLY A 64 21.35 8.80 -15.15
N PRO A 65 22.13 9.91 -15.21
CA PRO A 65 21.89 11.12 -14.41
C PRO A 65 20.51 11.76 -14.60
N ASN A 66 19.88 11.58 -15.76
CA ASN A 66 18.57 12.15 -16.09
C ASN A 66 17.38 11.19 -15.87
N ALA A 67 17.58 10.05 -15.19
CA ALA A 67 16.50 9.08 -14.96
C ALA A 67 15.29 9.72 -14.26
N LEU A 68 15.53 10.54 -13.24
CA LEU A 68 14.46 11.26 -12.53
C LEU A 68 13.75 12.30 -13.41
N GLY A 69 14.48 12.99 -14.29
CA GLY A 69 13.88 13.93 -15.25
C GLY A 69 12.91 13.25 -16.21
N ARG A 70 13.18 12.01 -16.61
CA ARG A 70 12.24 11.21 -17.42
C ARG A 70 10.96 10.87 -16.66
N PHE A 71 11.05 10.54 -15.38
CA PHE A 71 9.86 10.32 -14.55
C PHE A 71 9.04 11.61 -14.36
N ALA A 72 9.71 12.74 -14.15
CA ALA A 72 9.05 14.05 -14.05
C ALA A 72 8.30 14.42 -15.35
N ALA A 73 8.88 14.14 -16.51
CA ALA A 73 8.24 14.38 -17.81
C ALA A 73 6.95 13.55 -17.98
N LEU A 74 6.95 12.28 -17.59
CA LEU A 74 5.75 11.45 -17.60
C LEU A 74 4.69 11.98 -16.62
N ALA A 75 5.12 12.38 -15.41
CA ALA A 75 4.22 12.94 -14.42
C ALA A 75 3.51 14.21 -14.95
N ALA A 76 4.27 15.14 -15.53
CA ALA A 76 3.74 16.36 -16.15
C ALA A 76 2.78 16.06 -17.31
N SER A 77 3.08 15.04 -18.13
CA SER A 77 2.21 14.61 -19.21
C SER A 77 0.87 14.05 -18.72
N ILE A 78 0.84 13.38 -17.56
CA ILE A 78 -0.40 12.91 -16.94
C ILE A 78 -1.18 14.08 -16.35
N GLU A 79 -0.53 15.00 -15.64
CA GLU A 79 -1.19 16.17 -15.05
C GLU A 79 -1.78 17.12 -16.09
N GLY A 80 -1.18 17.19 -17.28
CA GLY A 80 -1.73 17.97 -18.39
C GLY A 80 -3.02 17.41 -18.99
N GLN A 81 -3.43 16.17 -18.65
CA GLN A 81 -4.64 15.56 -19.18
C GLN A 81 -5.88 15.96 -18.37
N PRO A 82 -6.96 16.44 -19.02
CA PRO A 82 -8.19 16.81 -18.32
C PRO A 82 -8.74 15.67 -17.45
N GLY A 83 -8.90 15.93 -16.15
CA GLY A 83 -9.46 14.98 -15.18
C GLY A 83 -8.51 13.90 -14.69
N ALA A 84 -7.30 13.80 -15.24
CA ALA A 84 -6.29 12.86 -14.76
C ALA A 84 -5.70 13.32 -13.42
N ARG A 85 -5.22 12.36 -12.62
CA ARG A 85 -4.55 12.62 -11.34
C ARG A 85 -3.39 11.65 -11.16
N LEU A 86 -2.26 12.15 -10.65
CA LEU A 86 -1.16 11.29 -10.27
C LEU A 86 -1.51 10.43 -9.06
N PRO A 87 -1.20 9.12 -9.07
CA PRO A 87 -1.26 8.29 -7.89
C PRO A 87 -0.45 8.92 -6.74
N GLY A 88 -1.06 8.99 -5.56
CA GLY A 88 -0.42 9.57 -4.37
C GLY A 88 -0.68 11.07 -4.15
N SER A 89 -1.09 11.83 -5.17
CA SER A 89 -1.40 13.28 -5.06
C SER A 89 -2.36 13.60 -3.91
N ARG A 90 -3.47 12.84 -3.79
CA ARG A 90 -4.42 12.97 -2.68
C ARG A 90 -3.78 12.73 -1.31
N ARG A 91 -2.89 11.76 -1.18
CA ARG A 91 -2.21 11.44 0.09
C ARG A 91 -1.20 12.53 0.48
N ILE A 92 -0.52 13.14 -0.50
CA ILE A 92 0.40 14.25 -0.27
C ILE A 92 -0.38 15.47 0.25
N ALA A 93 -1.44 15.88 -0.44
CA ALA A 93 -2.29 17.00 -0.01
C ALA A 93 -2.92 16.76 1.37
N ALA A 94 -3.37 15.52 1.64
CA ALA A 94 -3.90 15.16 2.96
C ALA A 94 -2.84 15.25 4.08
N ARG A 95 -1.58 14.94 3.78
CA ARG A 95 -0.46 15.07 4.74
C ARG A 95 -0.15 16.53 5.03
N GLU A 96 -0.09 17.38 4.01
CA GLU A 96 0.12 18.83 4.18
C GLU A 96 -0.99 19.45 5.03
N LYS A 97 -2.25 19.09 4.74
CA LYS A 97 -3.39 19.53 5.55
C LYS A 97 -3.29 19.05 6.99
N ALA A 98 -2.96 17.77 7.21
CA ALA A 98 -2.81 17.22 8.56
C ALA A 98 -1.66 17.87 9.35
N GLN A 99 -0.60 18.32 8.66
CA GLN A 99 0.50 19.06 9.30
C GLN A 99 0.08 20.47 9.72
N ALA A 100 -0.78 21.13 8.94
CA ALA A 100 -1.26 22.49 9.24
C ALA A 100 -2.40 22.50 10.27
N ASP A 101 -3.37 21.61 10.10
CA ASP A 101 -4.66 21.66 10.81
C ASP A 101 -4.77 20.58 11.91
N GLY A 102 -3.81 19.64 11.97
CA GLY A 102 -3.89 18.45 12.81
C GLY A 102 -4.66 17.29 12.18
N LEU A 103 -4.72 16.16 12.89
CA LEU A 103 -5.45 14.96 12.46
C LEU A 103 -6.87 14.96 13.04
N THR A 104 -7.88 14.84 12.16
CA THR A 104 -9.24 14.55 12.61
C THR A 104 -9.34 13.07 13.00
N VAL A 105 -9.53 12.81 14.29
CA VAL A 105 -9.74 11.47 14.85
C VAL A 105 -11.08 11.41 15.58
N PRO A 106 -11.84 10.30 15.53
CA PRO A 106 -13.01 10.12 16.36
C PRO A 106 -12.66 10.22 17.84
N GLU A 107 -13.48 10.92 18.64
CA GLU A 107 -13.26 11.06 20.09
C GLU A 107 -13.15 9.71 20.79
N THR A 108 -13.93 8.72 20.35
CA THR A 108 -13.88 7.36 20.88
C THR A 108 -12.51 6.71 20.67
N LEU A 109 -11.90 6.90 19.50
CA LEU A 109 -10.58 6.35 19.20
C LEU A 109 -9.49 7.04 20.06
N LEU A 110 -9.62 8.35 20.28
CA LEU A 110 -8.69 9.07 21.13
C LEU A 110 -8.76 8.57 22.59
N ALA A 111 -9.98 8.37 23.12
CA ALA A 111 -10.19 7.80 24.44
C ALA A 111 -9.62 6.37 24.56
N ASP A 112 -9.79 5.53 23.54
CA ASP A 112 -9.22 4.18 23.52
C ASP A 112 -7.68 4.20 23.59
N ILE A 113 -7.03 5.16 22.92
CA ILE A 113 -5.56 5.31 22.93
C ILE A 113 -5.05 5.83 24.29
N GLU A 114 -5.76 6.78 24.90
CA GLU A 114 -5.36 7.38 26.18
C GLU A 114 -5.52 6.43 27.37
N THR A 115 -6.33 5.39 27.23
CA THR A 115 -6.59 4.39 28.28
C THR A 115 -5.79 3.10 28.13
N ALA A 116 -5.05 2.94 27.01
CA ALA A 116 -4.15 1.82 26.74
C ALA A 116 -2.77 2.00 27.38
#